data_AF-D8F0R7-F1
#
_entry.id   AF-D8F0R7-F1
#
_cell.length_a   1.000
_cell.length_b   1.000
_cell.length_c   1.000
_cell.angle_alpha   90.00
_cell.angle_beta   90.00
_cell.angle_gamma   90.00
#
_symmetry.space_group_name_H-M   'P 1'
#
loop_
_entity.id
_entity.type
_entity.pdbx_description
1 polymer ?
#
loop_
_entity_poly.entity_id
_entity_poly.type
_entity_poly.pdbx_seq_one_letter_code
_entity_poly.pdbx_strand_id
1 'polypeptide(L)'
;MRRGRSLRHIALRFLKKPVYSTKSGQKKALRETIKYFENHRQWMRYDEYLASGYPIGSGVVESTCGHTVKKRMEGTGRRWSIKGAESTLLLRSVYTSNDWDVYWENHRQQEQKRQYGKILPLLACSDDFFKNKAA
;
A
#
# COMPACT_ATOMS: atom_id res chain seq x y z
N MET A 1 67.38 -5.43 -25.34
CA MET A 1 66.88 -4.25 -24.59
C MET A 1 65.36 -4.18 -24.70
N ARG A 2 64.62 -4.66 -23.69
CA ARG A 2 63.23 -4.25 -23.34
C ARG A 2 62.89 -4.89 -21.99
N ARG A 3 63.19 -4.16 -20.92
CA ARG A 3 62.92 -4.54 -19.52
C ARG A 3 61.42 -4.59 -19.27
N GLY A 4 61.00 -5.59 -18.49
CA GLY A 4 59.61 -5.92 -18.19
C GLY A 4 58.79 -4.80 -17.55
N ARG A 5 57.49 -4.82 -17.83
CA ARG A 5 56.47 -4.15 -17.01
C ARG A 5 55.63 -5.24 -16.37
N SER A 6 55.98 -5.54 -15.13
CA SER A 6 55.26 -6.47 -14.25
C SER A 6 53.77 -6.11 -14.19
N LEU A 7 52.91 -7.09 -14.48
CA LEU A 7 51.44 -7.03 -14.37
C LEU A 7 50.95 -6.62 -12.97
N ARG A 8 51.83 -6.56 -11.96
CA ARG A 8 51.53 -6.07 -10.61
C ARG A 8 51.20 -4.57 -10.55
N HIS A 9 51.64 -3.76 -11.52
CA HIS A 9 51.42 -2.31 -11.49
C HIS A 9 50.03 -1.86 -11.98
N ILE A 10 49.33 -2.66 -12.78
CA ILE A 10 48.01 -2.27 -13.32
C ILE A 10 46.90 -2.54 -12.29
N ALA A 11 47.01 -3.62 -11.50
CA ALA A 11 46.01 -4.00 -10.51
C ALA A 11 45.93 -3.05 -9.29
N LEU A 12 47.05 -2.45 -8.89
CA LEU A 12 47.09 -1.52 -7.74
C LEU A 12 46.50 -0.13 -8.04
N ARG A 13 46.20 0.19 -9.30
CA ARG A 13 45.68 1.51 -9.70
C ARG A 13 44.17 1.65 -9.49
N PHE A 14 43.45 0.55 -9.32
CA PHE A 14 41.99 0.56 -9.08
C PHE A 14 41.59 0.55 -7.60
N LEU A 15 42.50 0.19 -6.68
CA LEU A 15 42.20 0.05 -5.24
C LEU A 15 42.47 1.30 -4.38
N LYS A 16 42.84 2.43 -4.99
CA LYS A 16 42.99 3.73 -4.30
C LYS A 16 42.01 4.75 -4.88
N LYS A 17 40.70 4.50 -4.80
CA LYS A 17 39.74 5.60 -4.88
C LYS A 17 39.74 6.29 -3.50
N PRO A 18 40.14 7.56 -3.41
CA PRO A 18 40.10 8.27 -2.13
C PRO A 18 38.64 8.30 -1.66
N VAL A 19 38.44 8.10 -0.37
CA VAL A 19 37.18 8.41 0.31
C VAL A 19 36.76 9.80 -0.15
N TYR A 20 35.66 9.90 -0.89
CA TYR A 20 35.18 11.15 -1.45
C TYR A 20 35.20 12.22 -0.35
N SER A 21 35.89 13.34 -0.58
CA SER A 21 35.89 14.48 0.32
C SER A 21 34.47 15.06 0.38
N THR A 22 33.64 14.49 1.24
CA THR A 22 32.25 14.89 1.40
C THR A 22 32.19 16.19 2.19
N LYS A 23 31.47 17.18 1.66
CA LYS A 23 31.20 18.47 2.32
C LYS A 23 30.52 18.23 3.69
N SER A 24 30.63 19.16 4.63
CA SER A 24 30.12 18.94 6.01
C SER A 24 28.63 18.57 6.04
N GLY A 25 27.82 19.16 5.15
CA GLY A 25 26.39 18.82 4.99
C GLY A 25 26.15 17.37 4.52
N GLN A 26 26.99 16.85 3.62
CA GLN A 26 26.91 15.45 3.17
C GLN A 26 27.30 14.49 4.31
N LYS A 27 28.30 14.85 5.13
CA LYS A 27 28.65 14.07 6.33
C LYS A 27 27.52 14.07 7.36
N LYS A 28 26.80 15.18 7.49
CA LYS A 28 25.62 15.28 8.38
C LYS A 28 24.49 14.38 7.89
N ALA A 29 24.10 14.50 6.62
CA ALA A 29 23.07 13.66 6.02
C ALA A 29 23.41 12.16 6.17
N LEU A 30 24.65 11.78 5.89
CA LEU A 30 25.10 10.39 6.05
C LEU A 30 24.93 9.88 7.50
N ARG A 31 25.32 10.69 8.50
CA ARG A 31 25.13 10.33 9.92
C ARG A 31 23.65 10.18 10.28
N GLU A 32 22.80 11.08 9.78
CA GLU A 32 21.36 11.02 10.02
C GLU A 32 20.74 9.77 9.37
N THR A 33 21.14 9.44 8.14
CA THR A 33 20.71 8.22 7.45
C THR A 33 21.15 6.96 8.19
N ILE A 34 22.40 6.88 8.63
CA ILE A 34 22.90 5.73 9.42
C ILE A 34 22.08 5.58 10.70
N LYS A 35 21.91 6.68 11.47
CA LYS A 35 21.12 6.68 12.70
C LYS A 35 19.67 6.25 12.46
N TYR A 36 19.07 6.69 11.35
CA TYR A 36 17.73 6.26 10.98
C TYR A 36 17.66 4.75 10.78
N PHE A 37 18.58 4.16 10.01
CA PHE A 37 18.62 2.71 9.80
C PHE A 37 18.91 1.94 11.08
N GLU A 38 19.83 2.41 11.92
CA GLU A 38 20.11 1.78 13.22
C GLU A 38 18.86 1.74 14.11
N ASN A 39 18.13 2.85 14.21
CA ASN A 39 16.89 2.94 15.00
C ASN A 39 15.77 2.03 14.47
N HIS A 40 15.73 1.77 13.16
CA HIS A 40 14.68 0.97 12.52
C HIS A 40 15.12 -0.46 12.21
N ARG A 41 16.28 -0.91 12.70
CA ARG A 41 16.85 -2.23 12.41
C ARG A 41 15.90 -3.39 12.72
N GLN A 42 15.08 -3.25 13.77
CA GLN A 42 14.06 -4.24 14.13
C GLN A 42 13.03 -4.50 13.02
N TRP A 43 12.77 -3.52 12.14
CA TRP A 43 11.82 -3.60 11.03
C TRP A 43 12.49 -4.03 9.71
N MET A 44 13.80 -4.25 9.69
CA MET A 44 14.56 -4.60 8.48
C MET A 44 14.96 -6.09 8.43
N ARG A 45 14.13 -6.97 9.00
CA ARG A 45 14.30 -8.43 8.93
C ARG A 45 13.79 -8.97 7.59
N TYR A 46 14.43 -8.49 6.51
CA TYR A 46 13.99 -8.76 5.14
C TYR A 46 14.06 -10.25 4.77
N ASP A 47 14.99 -10.98 5.37
CA ASP A 47 15.09 -12.43 5.28
C ASP A 47 13.82 -13.13 5.78
N GLU A 48 13.35 -12.78 6.97
CA GLU A 48 12.09 -13.31 7.53
C GLU A 48 10.89 -12.91 6.68
N TYR A 49 10.86 -11.67 6.18
CA TYR A 49 9.74 -11.17 5.39
C TYR A 49 9.65 -11.81 4.00
N LEU A 50 10.79 -12.03 3.34
CA LEU A 50 10.86 -12.77 2.08
C LEU A 50 10.45 -14.21 2.28
N ALA A 51 10.91 -14.87 3.35
CA ALA A 51 10.52 -16.24 3.67
C ALA A 51 9.01 -16.36 3.95
N SER A 52 8.42 -15.32 4.56
CA SER A 52 6.97 -15.24 4.84
C SER A 52 6.13 -14.78 3.63
N GLY A 53 6.77 -14.45 2.49
CA GLY A 53 6.09 -14.00 1.27
C GLY A 53 5.55 -12.58 1.33
N TYR A 54 6.03 -11.74 2.25
CA TYR A 54 5.56 -10.35 2.34
C TYR A 54 6.08 -9.49 1.19
N PRO A 55 5.24 -8.61 0.62
CA PRO A 55 5.68 -7.67 -0.39
C PRO A 55 6.59 -6.59 0.24
N ILE A 56 7.86 -6.55 -0.17
CA ILE A 56 8.85 -5.57 0.33
C ILE A 56 8.84 -4.27 -0.50
N GLY A 57 8.31 -4.33 -1.72
CA GLY A 57 8.20 -3.17 -2.60
C GLY A 57 6.98 -2.32 -2.30
N SER A 58 7.15 -0.99 -2.25
CA SER A 58 6.05 -0.04 -2.09
C SER A 58 5.22 0.16 -3.35
N GLY A 59 5.67 -0.30 -4.53
CA GLY A 59 5.05 0.01 -5.82
C GLY A 59 3.58 -0.39 -5.94
N VAL A 60 3.19 -1.56 -5.41
CA VAL A 60 1.79 -1.99 -5.41
C VAL A 60 0.94 -1.06 -4.53
N VAL A 61 1.45 -0.71 -3.35
CA VAL A 61 0.76 0.21 -2.43
C VAL A 61 0.65 1.62 -3.01
N GLU A 62 1.73 2.15 -3.59
CA GLU A 62 1.77 3.47 -4.21
C GLU A 62 0.84 3.58 -5.42
N SER A 63 0.85 2.56 -6.28
CA SER A 63 -0.05 2.50 -7.45
C SER A 63 -1.51 2.43 -7.03
N THR A 64 -1.86 1.61 -6.02
CA THR A 64 -3.21 1.56 -5.46
C THR A 64 -3.60 2.89 -4.82
N CYS A 65 -2.71 3.53 -4.06
CA CYS A 65 -2.98 4.85 -3.47
C CYS A 65 -3.24 5.92 -4.56
N GLY A 66 -2.42 5.93 -5.62
CA GLY A 66 -2.63 6.83 -6.75
C GLY A 66 -3.96 6.60 -7.47
N HIS A 67 -4.28 5.33 -7.76
CA HIS A 67 -5.48 4.99 -8.51
C HIS A 67 -6.78 5.11 -7.70
N THR A 68 -6.75 4.69 -6.44
CA THR A 68 -7.92 4.63 -5.57
C THR A 68 -8.13 5.95 -4.85
N VAL A 69 -7.10 6.52 -4.20
CA VAL A 69 -7.23 7.73 -3.37
C VAL A 69 -7.09 8.98 -4.22
N LYS A 70 -5.93 9.23 -4.82
CA LYS A 70 -5.62 10.51 -5.49
C LYS A 70 -6.61 10.83 -6.60
N LYS A 71 -6.86 9.88 -7.50
CA LYS A 71 -7.80 10.03 -8.62
C LYS A 71 -9.20 10.47 -8.17
N ARG A 72 -9.64 10.10 -6.95
CA ARG A 72 -10.97 10.45 -6.41
C ARG A 72 -10.96 11.68 -5.50
N MET A 73 -9.90 11.91 -4.75
CA MET A 73 -9.83 12.99 -3.75
C MET A 73 -9.31 14.31 -4.33
N GLU A 74 -8.30 14.28 -5.21
CA GLU A 74 -7.56 15.48 -5.67
C GLU A 74 -8.18 16.17 -6.89
N GLY A 75 -9.48 15.98 -7.15
CA GLY A 75 -10.14 16.59 -8.31
C GLY A 75 -10.60 18.02 -8.05
N THR A 76 -10.54 18.88 -9.07
CA THR A 76 -11.00 20.27 -9.00
C THR A 76 -12.44 20.38 -8.53
N GLY A 77 -12.71 21.32 -7.61
CA GLY A 77 -14.04 21.58 -7.08
C GLY A 77 -14.58 20.55 -6.08
N ARG A 78 -13.80 19.50 -5.76
CA ARG A 78 -14.21 18.51 -4.77
C ARG A 78 -14.00 19.03 -3.35
N ARG A 79 -15.04 18.96 -2.54
CA ARG A 79 -14.99 19.24 -1.10
C ARG A 79 -15.54 18.04 -0.36
N TRP A 80 -14.83 17.62 0.67
CA TRP A 80 -15.17 16.44 1.44
C TRP A 80 -15.20 16.77 2.91
N SER A 81 -16.22 16.27 3.61
CA SER A 81 -16.08 16.01 5.04
C SER A 81 -15.22 14.75 5.22
N ILE A 82 -14.56 14.61 6.37
CA ILE A 82 -13.75 13.41 6.68
C ILE A 82 -14.59 12.14 6.48
N LYS A 83 -15.80 12.11 7.06
CA LYS A 83 -16.75 11.00 6.91
C LYS A 83 -17.13 10.74 5.44
N GLY A 84 -17.37 11.79 4.66
CA GLY A 84 -17.72 11.65 3.24
C GLY A 84 -16.57 11.13 2.38
N ALA A 85 -15.35 11.59 2.64
CA ALA A 85 -14.14 11.07 1.99
C ALA A 85 -13.95 9.58 2.31
N GLU A 86 -14.04 9.21 3.58
CA GLU A 86 -13.91 7.83 4.05
C GLU A 86 -14.94 6.91 3.39
N SER A 87 -16.23 7.23 3.47
CA SER A 87 -17.28 6.42 2.84
C SER A 87 -17.07 6.26 1.34
N THR A 88 -16.61 7.33 0.66
CA THR A 88 -16.32 7.29 -0.78
C THR A 88 -15.12 6.39 -1.10
N LEU A 89 -14.06 6.45 -0.30
CA LEU A 89 -12.86 5.62 -0.48
C LEU A 89 -13.14 4.15 -0.19
N LEU A 90 -13.94 3.85 0.83
CA LEU A 90 -14.37 2.48 1.13
C LEU A 90 -15.14 1.87 -0.03
N LEU A 91 -16.16 2.59 -0.55
CA LEU A 91 -16.93 2.13 -1.70
C LEU A 91 -16.06 1.94 -2.95
N ARG A 92 -15.11 2.85 -3.17
CA ARG A 92 -14.16 2.74 -4.27
C ARG A 92 -13.20 1.56 -4.11
N SER A 93 -12.80 1.24 -2.88
CA SER A 93 -11.93 0.09 -2.58
C SER A 93 -12.62 -1.21 -2.97
N VAL A 94 -13.89 -1.37 -2.58
CA VAL A 94 -14.75 -2.50 -3.00
C VAL A 94 -14.80 -2.61 -4.53
N TYR A 95 -15.02 -1.48 -5.21
CA TYR A 95 -15.05 -1.46 -6.68
C TYR A 95 -13.70 -1.86 -7.31
N THR A 96 -12.58 -1.35 -6.80
CA THR A 96 -11.25 -1.67 -7.35
C THR A 96 -10.78 -3.08 -7.04
N SER A 97 -11.27 -3.67 -5.94
CA SER A 97 -11.01 -5.07 -5.59
C SER A 97 -11.90 -6.06 -6.35
N ASN A 98 -12.83 -5.56 -7.19
CA ASN A 98 -13.79 -6.38 -7.93
C ASN A 98 -14.79 -7.14 -7.03
N ASP A 99 -15.03 -6.64 -5.82
CA ASP A 99 -15.94 -7.23 -4.82
C ASP A 99 -17.33 -6.56 -4.82
N TRP A 100 -17.65 -5.85 -5.90
CA TRP A 100 -18.85 -5.01 -6.00
C TRP A 100 -20.15 -5.80 -5.75
N ASP A 101 -20.31 -6.92 -6.44
CA ASP A 101 -21.53 -7.73 -6.35
C ASP A 101 -21.67 -8.38 -4.97
N VAL A 102 -20.57 -8.88 -4.41
CA VAL A 102 -20.53 -9.46 -3.07
C VAL A 102 -20.89 -8.43 -2.01
N TYR A 103 -20.37 -7.21 -2.12
CA TYR A 103 -20.71 -6.12 -1.22
C TYR A 103 -22.20 -5.79 -1.28
N TRP A 104 -22.77 -5.60 -2.47
CA TRP A 104 -24.18 -5.22 -2.60
C TRP A 104 -25.13 -6.32 -2.16
N GLU A 105 -24.79 -7.59 -2.41
CA GLU A 105 -25.58 -8.71 -1.91
C GLU A 105 -25.65 -8.71 -0.38
N ASN A 106 -24.50 -8.60 0.28
CA ASN A 106 -24.43 -8.52 1.74
C ASN A 106 -25.13 -7.26 2.28
N HIS A 107 -24.95 -6.12 1.62
CA HIS A 107 -25.56 -4.86 2.02
C HIS A 107 -27.10 -4.92 1.92
N ARG A 108 -27.65 -5.49 0.84
CA ARG A 108 -29.09 -5.69 0.68
C ARG A 108 -29.66 -6.55 1.79
N GLN A 109 -29.02 -7.68 2.09
CA GLN A 109 -29.48 -8.58 3.16
C GLN A 109 -29.47 -7.89 4.54
N GLN A 110 -28.44 -7.10 4.83
CA GLN A 110 -28.35 -6.34 6.08
C GLN A 110 -29.43 -5.26 6.19
N GLU A 111 -29.62 -4.46 5.14
CA GLU A 111 -30.63 -3.41 5.12
C GLU A 111 -32.05 -3.98 5.18
N GLN A 112 -32.31 -5.12 4.52
CA GLN A 112 -33.58 -5.83 4.62
C GLN A 112 -33.86 -6.27 6.07
N LYS A 113 -32.88 -6.88 6.75
CA LYS A 113 -33.02 -7.25 8.17
C LYS A 113 -33.25 -6.02 9.06
N ARG A 114 -32.53 -4.93 8.80
CA ARG A 114 -32.63 -3.68 9.56
C ARG A 114 -34.01 -3.03 9.42
N GLN A 115 -34.55 -2.97 8.21
CA GLN A 115 -35.81 -2.29 7.91
C GLN A 115 -37.02 -3.16 8.27
N TYR A 116 -36.97 -4.45 7.94
CA TYR A 116 -38.14 -5.33 7.99
C TYR A 116 -38.06 -6.43 9.04
N GLY A 117 -36.93 -6.61 9.75
CA GLY A 117 -36.76 -7.70 10.72
C GLY A 117 -37.78 -7.70 11.88
N LYS A 118 -38.36 -6.54 12.19
CA LYS A 118 -39.45 -6.43 13.17
C LYS A 118 -40.85 -6.60 12.56
N ILE A 119 -41.00 -6.30 11.27
CA ILE A 119 -42.31 -6.19 10.59
C ILE A 119 -42.69 -7.51 9.91
N LEU A 120 -41.73 -8.20 9.28
CA LEU A 120 -41.97 -9.47 8.57
C LEU A 120 -42.64 -10.53 9.45
N PRO A 121 -42.20 -10.77 10.70
CA PRO A 121 -42.84 -11.73 11.59
C PRO A 121 -44.27 -11.34 11.97
N LEU A 122 -44.54 -10.04 12.12
CA LEU A 122 -45.87 -9.52 12.46
C LEU A 122 -46.88 -9.67 11.31
N LEU A 123 -46.39 -9.68 10.08
CA LEU A 123 -47.20 -9.90 8.88
C LEU A 123 -47.31 -11.39 8.49
N ALA A 124 -46.79 -12.31 9.31
CA ALA A 124 -46.67 -13.74 9.01
C ALA A 124 -45.97 -14.01 7.65
N CYS A 125 -45.10 -13.10 7.24
CA CYS A 125 -44.41 -13.15 5.96
C CYS A 125 -43.06 -13.85 6.14
N SER A 126 -42.76 -14.85 5.30
CA SER A 126 -41.50 -15.60 5.37
C SER A 126 -40.30 -14.69 5.12
N ASP A 127 -39.17 -14.96 5.77
CA ASP A 127 -37.90 -14.22 5.57
C ASP A 127 -37.41 -14.21 4.11
N ASP A 128 -37.86 -15.18 3.30
CA ASP A 128 -37.53 -15.30 1.88
C ASP A 128 -38.42 -14.47 0.94
N PHE A 129 -39.35 -13.65 1.46
CA PHE A 129 -40.28 -12.84 0.67
C PHE A 129 -39.61 -12.01 -0.44
N PHE A 130 -38.45 -11.42 -0.12
CA PHE A 130 -37.72 -10.56 -1.05
C PHE A 130 -36.80 -11.35 -2.00
N LYS A 131 -36.44 -12.60 -1.68
CA LYS A 131 -35.67 -13.45 -2.59
C LYS A 131 -36.51 -13.91 -3.78
N ASN A 132 -37.79 -14.17 -3.54
CA ASN A 132 -38.73 -14.64 -4.57
C ASN A 132 -39.26 -13.54 -5.50
N LYS A 133 -39.06 -12.26 -5.16
CA LYS A 133 -39.51 -11.11 -5.98
C LYS A 133 -38.47 -10.69 -7.03
N ALA A 134 -37.24 -11.17 -6.92
CA ALA A 134 -36.11 -10.77 -7.77
C ALA A 134 -35.83 -11.75 -8.93
N ALA A 135 -36.64 -12.80 -9.08
CA ALA A 135 -36.69 -13.69 -10.24
C ALA A 135 -37.85 -13.30 -11.15
#